data_AF-A0AAJ0DCN0-F1
#
_entry.id   AF-A0AAJ0DCN0-F1
#
_cell.length_a   1.000
_cell.length_b   1.000
_cell.length_c   1.000
_cell.angle_alpha   90.00
_cell.angle_beta   90.00
_cell.angle_gamma   90.00
#
_symmetry.space_group_name_H-M   'P 1'
#
loop_
_entity.id
_entity.type
_entity.pdbx_description
1 polymer ?
#
loop_
_entity_poly.entity_id
_entity_poly.type
_entity_poly.pdbx_seq_one_letter_code
_entity_poly.pdbx_strand_id
1 'polypeptide(L)'
;MSDITPEDRSNAATGHKANLSNPSTSEESKQNSRQALKELGGEDAFYGKDKQGDDAPAAGMGNDGNVLGGHKATLSNPNSSEEAKAHSKQVLKDAGAQ
;
A
#
# COMPACT_ATOMS: atom_id res chain seq x y z
N MET A 1 -19.14 -10.97 25.12
CA MET A 1 -17.91 -10.96 24.32
C MET A 1 -18.29 -10.40 22.96
N SER A 2 -17.85 -9.19 22.62
CA SER A 2 -18.00 -8.71 21.25
C SER A 2 -16.99 -9.47 20.41
N ASP A 3 -17.45 -10.37 19.56
CA ASP A 3 -16.60 -11.09 18.62
C ASP A 3 -15.97 -10.06 17.67
N ILE A 4 -14.71 -9.70 17.91
CA ILE A 4 -13.95 -8.82 17.02
C ILE A 4 -13.80 -9.57 15.70
N THR A 5 -14.51 -9.10 14.68
CA THR A 5 -14.50 -9.73 13.36
C THR A 5 -13.12 -9.58 12.70
N PRO A 6 -12.75 -10.46 11.75
CA PRO A 6 -11.56 -10.28 10.94
C PRO A 6 -11.52 -8.92 10.23
N GLU A 7 -12.68 -8.42 9.79
CA GLU A 7 -12.81 -7.08 9.21
C GLU A 7 -12.48 -5.97 10.22
N ASP A 8 -12.95 -6.07 11.46
CA ASP A 8 -12.63 -5.09 12.52
C ASP A 8 -11.14 -5.02 12.80
N ARG A 9 -10.46 -6.18 12.82
CA ARG A 9 -8.99 -6.24 13.00
C ARG A 9 -8.26 -5.61 11.82
N SER A 10 -8.73 -5.88 10.60
CA SER A 10 -8.16 -5.31 9.37
C SER A 10 -8.32 -3.79 9.30
N ASN A 11 -9.50 -3.27 9.69
CA ASN A 11 -9.77 -1.83 9.76
C ASN A 11 -8.90 -1.15 10.82
N ALA A 12 -8.81 -1.73 12.02
CA ALA A 12 -7.95 -1.22 13.08
C ALA A 12 -6.46 -1.21 12.68
N ALA A 13 -5.99 -2.29 12.05
CA ALA A 13 -4.62 -2.39 11.57
C ALA A 13 -4.30 -1.33 10.51
N THR A 14 -5.23 -1.08 9.58
CA THR A 14 -5.07 -0.04 8.56
C THR A 14 -4.93 1.35 9.19
N GLY A 15 -5.74 1.67 10.20
CA GLY A 15 -5.65 2.94 10.93
C GLY A 15 -4.31 3.13 11.64
N HIS A 16 -3.83 2.11 12.34
CA HIS A 16 -2.51 2.16 13.00
C HIS A 16 -1.37 2.32 11.99
N LYS A 17 -1.45 1.68 10.82
CA LYS A 17 -0.44 1.83 9.74
C LYS A 17 -0.42 3.25 9.17
N ALA A 18 -1.59 3.88 9.00
CA ALA A 18 -1.68 5.28 8.60
C ALA A 18 -1.04 6.21 9.63
N ASN A 19 -1.24 5.93 10.92
CA ASN A 19 -0.60 6.67 12.00
C ASN A 19 0.94 6.57 11.93
N LEU A 20 1.48 5.38 11.62
CA LEU A 20 2.94 5.18 11.45
C LEU A 20 3.55 5.95 10.28
N SER A 21 2.82 6.04 9.17
CA SER A 21 3.28 6.73 7.95
C SER A 21 3.12 8.25 8.03
N ASN A 22 2.35 8.77 8.99
CA ASN A 22 2.13 10.20 9.13
C ASN A 22 3.35 10.86 9.81
N PRO A 23 4.13 11.71 9.11
CA PRO A 23 5.33 12.34 9.68
C PRO A 23 5.02 13.31 10.82
N SER A 24 3.79 13.84 10.88
CA SER A 24 3.34 14.75 11.94
C SER A 24 2.87 14.04 13.22
N THR A 25 2.95 12.71 13.28
CA THR A 25 2.60 11.96 14.51
C THR A 25 3.80 11.82 15.43
N SER A 26 3.52 11.87 16.73
CA SER A 26 4.53 11.71 17.77
C SER A 26 5.09 10.29 17.80
N GLU A 27 6.37 10.16 18.18
CA GLU A 27 7.04 8.86 18.29
C GLU A 27 6.36 7.91 19.28
N GLU A 28 5.81 8.44 20.38
CA GLU A 28 5.02 7.67 21.35
C GLU A 28 3.77 7.06 20.70
N SER A 29 3.04 7.85 19.90
CA SER A 29 1.86 7.40 19.17
C SER A 29 2.20 6.34 18.13
N LYS A 30 3.35 6.48 17.46
CA LYS A 30 3.87 5.45 16.54
C LYS A 30 4.25 4.17 17.29
N GLN A 31 4.90 4.27 18.45
CA GLN A 31 5.23 3.10 19.25
C GLN A 31 3.98 2.36 19.72
N ASN A 32 2.96 3.08 20.20
CA ASN A 32 1.69 2.48 20.59
C ASN A 32 0.99 1.80 19.40
N SER A 33 1.00 2.44 18.22
CA SER A 33 0.43 1.87 17.00
C SER A 33 1.15 0.60 16.54
N ARG A 34 2.48 0.53 16.68
CA ARG A 34 3.26 -0.70 16.43
C ARG A 34 2.86 -1.83 17.37
N GLN A 35 2.66 -1.53 18.65
CA GLN A 35 2.26 -2.54 19.63
C GLN A 35 0.83 -3.06 19.38
N ALA A 36 -0.12 -2.15 19.13
CA ALA A 36 -1.50 -2.51 18.81
C ALA A 36 -1.60 -3.39 17.55
N LEU A 37 -0.80 -3.11 16.52
CA LEU A 37 -0.69 -3.97 15.33
C LEU A 37 -0.23 -5.39 15.66
N LYS A 38 0.76 -5.53 16.55
CA LYS A 38 1.24 -6.83 17.00
C LYS A 38 0.18 -7.61 17.78
N GLU A 39 -0.59 -6.91 18.62
CA GLU A 39 -1.68 -7.50 19.41
C GLU A 39 -2.89 -7.91 18.54
N LEU A 40 -3.15 -7.18 17.45
CA LEU A 40 -4.24 -7.49 16.51
C LEU A 40 -3.99 -8.73 15.64
N GLY A 41 -2.78 -9.29 15.69
CA GLY A 41 -2.35 -10.48 14.92
C GLY A 41 -1.16 -10.23 14.01
N GLY A 42 -0.51 -9.05 14.10
CA GLY A 42 0.66 -8.71 13.29
C GLY A 42 0.37 -8.77 11.78
N GLU A 43 1.34 -9.23 11.01
CA GLU A 43 1.22 -9.48 9.57
C GLU A 43 0.12 -10.49 9.20
N ASP A 44 -0.31 -11.34 10.14
CA ASP A 44 -1.33 -12.39 9.96
C ASP A 44 -2.77 -11.88 10.18
N ALA A 45 -2.94 -10.70 10.78
CA ALA A 45 -4.26 -10.07 10.99
C ALA A 45 -4.94 -9.64 9.67
N PHE A 46 -4.20 -9.63 8.56
CA PHE A 46 -4.70 -9.29 7.23
C PHE A 46 -5.31 -10.53 6.55
N TYR A 47 -6.56 -10.84 6.88
CA TYR A 47 -7.32 -11.84 6.11
C TYR A 47 -7.80 -11.20 4.80
N GLY A 48 -7.09 -11.48 3.71
CA GLY A 48 -7.64 -11.37 2.36
C GLY A 48 -7.27 -10.13 1.54
N LYS A 49 -5.99 -10.00 1.16
CA LYS A 49 -5.61 -9.74 -0.24
C LYS A 49 -4.11 -9.95 -0.38
N ASP A 50 -3.76 -11.01 -1.10
CA ASP A 50 -2.46 -11.28 -1.72
C ASP A 50 -1.19 -10.78 -1.01
N LYS A 51 -0.44 -11.75 -0.47
CA LYS A 51 1.02 -11.72 -0.24
C LYS A 51 1.71 -10.41 -0.66
N GLN A 52 1.80 -9.46 0.26
CA GLN A 52 2.89 -8.49 0.34
C GLN A 52 3.28 -8.42 1.81
N GLY A 53 3.87 -9.54 2.25
CA GLY A 53 4.64 -9.56 3.48
C GLY A 53 5.87 -8.68 3.32
N ASP A 54 6.23 -8.06 4.43
CA ASP A 54 7.54 -7.49 4.72
C ASP A 54 8.00 -6.40 3.76
N ASP A 55 7.54 -5.18 4.04
CA ASP A 55 8.37 -3.97 4.09
C ASP A 55 7.42 -2.78 4.22
N ALA A 56 7.19 -2.35 5.46
CA ALA A 56 6.88 -0.95 5.69
C ALA A 56 8.22 -0.21 5.79
N PRO A 57 8.79 0.33 4.70
CA PRO A 57 9.58 1.52 4.89
C PRO A 57 8.59 2.64 5.19
N ALA A 58 8.93 3.43 6.20
CA ALA A 58 8.55 4.83 6.24
C ALA A 58 8.43 5.38 4.80
N ALA A 59 7.29 5.98 4.48
CA ALA A 59 7.11 6.89 3.34
C ALA A 59 8.15 6.72 2.21
N GLY A 60 8.01 5.74 1.31
CA GLY A 60 9.00 5.67 0.23
C GLY A 60 8.99 4.57 -0.83
N MET A 61 8.50 3.34 -0.62
CA MET A 61 8.93 2.26 -1.54
C MET A 61 7.90 1.18 -1.93
N GLY A 62 6.61 1.53 -2.05
CA GLY A 62 5.55 0.58 -2.45
C GLY A 62 4.83 0.93 -3.75
N ASN A 63 5.39 1.80 -4.58
CA ASN A 63 4.66 2.38 -5.71
C ASN A 63 5.06 1.83 -7.08
N ASP A 64 6.14 1.07 -7.24
CA ASP A 64 6.60 0.74 -8.59
C ASP A 64 5.59 -0.18 -9.31
N GLY A 65 5.09 -1.23 -8.66
CA GLY A 65 4.05 -2.09 -9.24
C GLY A 65 2.73 -1.35 -9.53
N ASN A 66 2.33 -0.43 -8.64
CA ASN A 66 1.12 0.37 -8.78
C ASN A 66 1.25 1.45 -9.88
N VAL A 67 2.42 2.07 -10.00
CA VAL A 67 2.76 3.08 -11.01
C VAL A 67 2.86 2.42 -12.39
N LEU A 68 3.54 1.28 -12.50
CA LEU A 68 3.60 0.49 -13.73
C LEU A 68 2.21 0.00 -14.15
N GLY A 69 1.39 -0.44 -13.20
CA GLY A 69 -0.02 -0.76 -13.45
C GLY A 69 -0.80 0.44 -14.02
N GLY A 70 -0.61 1.63 -13.47
CA GLY A 70 -1.21 2.88 -13.96
C GLY A 70 -0.78 3.25 -15.39
N HIS A 71 0.51 3.08 -15.70
CA HIS A 71 1.01 3.30 -17.06
C HIS A 71 0.47 2.26 -18.06
N LYS A 72 0.33 0.99 -17.67
CA LYS A 72 -0.33 -0.05 -18.49
C LYS A 72 -1.81 0.28 -18.76
N ALA A 73 -2.51 0.80 -17.76
CA ALA A 73 -3.89 1.26 -17.92
C ALA A 73 -3.99 2.45 -18.89
N THR A 74 -3.05 3.40 -18.81
CA THR A 74 -2.97 4.56 -19.71
C THR A 74 -2.77 4.13 -21.17
N LEU A 75 -1.96 3.10 -21.43
CA LEU A 75 -1.79 2.53 -22.77
C LEU A 75 -3.07 1.91 -23.33
N SER A 76 -3.85 1.25 -22.47
CA SER A 76 -5.08 0.55 -22.87
C SER A 76 -6.29 1.46 -22.96
N ASN A 77 -6.24 2.66 -22.35
CA ASN A 77 -7.35 3.59 -22.34
C ASN A 77 -7.51 4.27 -23.72
N PRO A 78 -8.63 4.07 -24.44
CA PRO A 78 -8.86 4.73 -25.73
C PRO A 78 -8.98 6.26 -25.61
N ASN A 79 -9.34 6.78 -24.42
CA ASN A 79 -9.47 8.21 -24.17
C ASN A 79 -8.15 8.89 -23.78
N SER A 80 -7.07 8.14 -23.58
CA SER A 80 -5.76 8.72 -23.30
C SER A 80 -5.10 9.21 -24.59
N SER A 81 -4.49 10.40 -24.52
CA SER A 81 -3.78 11.03 -25.63
C SER A 81 -2.56 10.22 -26.07
N GLU A 82 -2.15 10.39 -27.33
CA GLU A 82 -0.99 9.70 -27.88
C GLU A 82 0.30 10.03 -27.12
N GLU A 83 0.49 11.29 -26.71
CA GLU A 83 1.63 11.71 -25.89
C GLU A 83 1.66 11.01 -24.53
N ALA A 84 0.52 10.91 -23.83
CA ALA A 84 0.44 10.23 -22.55
C ALA A 84 0.74 8.72 -22.68
N LYS A 85 0.33 8.11 -23.79
CA LYS A 85 0.65 6.72 -24.13
C LYS A 85 2.13 6.55 -24.45
N ALA A 86 2.71 7.42 -25.26
CA ALA A 86 4.13 7.37 -25.61
C ALA A 86 5.02 7.47 -24.35
N HIS A 87 4.71 8.42 -23.46
CA HIS A 87 5.40 8.58 -22.19
C HIS A 87 5.25 7.34 -21.29
N SER A 88 4.01 6.83 -21.14
CA SER A 88 3.75 5.62 -20.34
C SER A 88 4.48 4.39 -20.87
N LYS A 89 4.60 4.25 -22.20
CA LYS A 89 5.36 3.17 -22.84
C LYS A 89 6.85 3.25 -22.52
N GLN A 90 7.40 4.46 -22.48
CA GLN A 90 8.81 4.67 -22.17
C GLN A 90 9.12 4.33 -20.71
N VAL A 91 8.27 4.77 -19.77
CA VAL A 91 8.39 4.43 -18.35
C VAL A 91 8.34 2.92 -18.12
N LEU A 92 7.41 2.22 -18.79
CA LEU A 92 7.31 0.76 -18.71
C LEU A 92 8.56 0.05 -19.25
N LYS A 93 9.12 0.55 -20.36
CA LYS A 93 10.34 -0.01 -20.96
C LYS A 93 11.57 0.20 -20.07
N ASP A 94 11.73 1.38 -19.48
CA ASP A 94 12.84 1.71 -18.58
C ASP A 94 12.79 0.88 -17.30
N ALA A 95 11.59 0.66 -16.76
CA ALA A 95 11.35 -0.18 -15.60
C ALA A 95 11.41 -1.70 -15.88
N GLY A 96 11.71 -2.13 -17.12
CA GLY A 96 11.75 -3.55 -17.49
C GLY A 96 10.39 -4.27 -17.48
N ALA A 97 9.29 -3.51 -17.40
CA ALA A 97 7.94 -4.04 -17.38
C ALA A 97 7.39 -4.11 -18.81
N GLN A 98 7.39 -5.31 -19.39
CA GLN A 98 6.82 -5.58 -20.72
C GLN A 98 5.31 -5.85 -20.64
#